data_AF-K5C8I3-F1
#
_entry.id   AF-K5C8I3-F1
#
_cell.length_a   1.000
_cell.length_b   1.000
_cell.length_c   1.000
_cell.angle_alpha   90.00
_cell.angle_beta   90.00
_cell.angle_gamma   90.00
#
_symmetry.space_group_name_H-M   'P 1'
#
loop_
_entity.id
_entity.type
_entity.pdbx_description
1 polymer ?
#
loop_
_entity_poly.entity_id
_entity_poly.type
_entity_poly.pdbx_seq_one_letter_code
_entity_poly.pdbx_strand_id
1 'polypeptide(L)'
;MAAPIHQLTGINSPYYDHLPHNLYGKIYFEGKEFAWNNWGDVLTSAAGTDVWTVYTDQFYKGAASVIHHKLGKGTVTYIGTDTDDGKPDEAEILIGSARLEPAGVVVWKEK
;
A
#
# COMPACT_ATOMS: atom_id res chain seq x y z
N MET A 1 -9.24 -18.91 -2.16
CA MET A 1 -9.62 -17.71 -1.41
C MET A 1 -8.43 -17.29 -0.56
N ALA A 2 -7.78 -16.15 -0.87
CA ALA A 2 -6.63 -15.61 -0.16
C ALA A 2 -6.99 -14.94 1.18
N ALA A 3 -8.04 -15.44 1.85
CA ALA A 3 -8.62 -14.85 3.05
C ALA A 3 -7.66 -14.62 4.24
N PRO A 4 -6.56 -15.37 4.45
CA PRO A 4 -5.69 -15.13 5.60
C PRO A 4 -5.03 -13.75 5.59
N ILE A 5 -4.71 -13.21 4.41
CA ILE A 5 -3.92 -11.98 4.33
C ILE A 5 -4.77 -10.72 4.51
N HIS A 6 -6.04 -10.71 4.09
CA HIS A 6 -6.91 -9.53 4.22
C HIS A 6 -7.12 -9.14 5.70
N GLN A 7 -7.34 -10.13 6.56
CA GLN A 7 -7.46 -9.89 8.01
C GLN A 7 -6.15 -9.34 8.59
N LEU A 8 -5.03 -9.87 8.13
CA LEU A 8 -3.71 -9.42 8.55
C LEU A 8 -3.44 -7.97 8.12
N THR A 9 -3.81 -7.60 6.89
CA THR A 9 -3.57 -6.26 6.33
C THR A 9 -4.63 -5.23 6.70
N GLY A 10 -5.76 -5.64 7.30
CA GLY A 10 -6.85 -4.73 7.63
C GLY A 10 -7.75 -4.39 6.43
N ILE A 11 -7.77 -5.23 5.39
CA ILE A 11 -8.66 -5.06 4.24
C ILE A 11 -10.03 -5.66 4.57
N ASN A 12 -11.08 -4.84 4.48
CA ASN A 12 -12.46 -5.31 4.58
C ASN A 12 -13.00 -5.75 3.20
N SER A 13 -12.83 -4.91 2.18
CA SER A 13 -13.24 -5.23 0.81
C SER A 13 -12.33 -4.53 -0.20
N PRO A 14 -11.76 -5.28 -1.16
CA PRO A 14 -11.04 -4.70 -2.29
C PRO A 14 -11.94 -4.55 -3.53
N TYR A 15 -11.70 -3.48 -4.28
CA TYR A 15 -12.08 -3.30 -5.69
C TYR A 15 -10.80 -3.02 -6.48
N TYR A 16 -10.79 -3.37 -7.77
CA TYR A 16 -9.59 -3.30 -8.59
C TYR A 16 -9.82 -2.44 -9.82
N ASP A 17 -8.85 -1.63 -10.18
CA ASP A 17 -8.88 -0.80 -11.38
C ASP A 17 -7.54 -0.82 -12.13
N HIS A 18 -7.66 -0.71 -13.45
CA HIS A 18 -6.55 -0.49 -14.36
C HIS A 18 -6.85 0.73 -15.22
N LEU A 19 -5.85 1.57 -15.41
CA LEU A 19 -5.97 2.70 -16.30
C LEU A 19 -5.40 2.36 -17.68
N PRO A 20 -6.00 2.89 -18.77
CA PRO A 20 -5.33 2.95 -20.05
C PRO A 20 -3.95 3.59 -19.92
N HIS A 21 -2.98 3.13 -20.71
CA HIS A 21 -1.57 3.55 -20.66
C HIS A 21 -1.31 5.07 -20.71
N ASN A 22 -2.28 5.86 -21.18
CA ASN A 22 -2.18 7.31 -21.31
C ASN A 22 -2.95 8.08 -20.23
N LEU A 23 -3.50 7.40 -19.22
CA LEU A 23 -4.23 7.99 -18.11
C LEU A 23 -3.50 7.77 -16.78
N TYR A 24 -3.64 8.75 -15.90
CA TYR A 24 -3.08 8.75 -14.56
C TYR A 24 -4.18 9.09 -13.57
N GLY A 25 -4.30 8.28 -12.53
CA GLY A 25 -5.10 8.58 -11.36
C GLY A 25 -4.26 9.27 -10.30
N LYS A 26 -4.88 9.67 -9.19
CA LYS A 26 -4.19 10.39 -8.13
C LYS A 26 -4.50 9.84 -6.74
N ILE A 27 -3.48 9.84 -5.89
CA ILE A 27 -3.61 9.65 -4.44
C ILE A 27 -3.03 10.85 -3.69
N TYR A 28 -3.49 11.08 -2.47
CA TYR A 28 -2.97 12.14 -1.60
C TYR A 28 -2.34 11.57 -0.34
N PHE A 29 -1.14 12.07 -0.02
CA PHE A 29 -0.38 11.73 1.18
C PHE A 29 0.37 12.97 1.68
N GLU A 30 0.24 13.27 2.97
CA GLU A 30 1.03 14.32 3.67
C GLU A 30 1.15 15.68 2.95
N GLY A 31 0.06 16.16 2.33
CA GLY A 31 0.09 17.47 1.66
C GLY A 31 0.43 17.42 0.17
N LYS A 32 0.77 16.26 -0.39
CA LYS A 32 1.19 16.08 -1.78
C LYS A 32 0.29 15.08 -2.51
N GLU A 33 0.02 15.36 -3.78
CA GLU A 33 -0.60 14.41 -4.70
C GLU A 33 0.48 13.58 -5.42
N PHE A 34 0.21 12.29 -5.59
CA PHE A 34 1.04 11.35 -6.32
C PHE A 34 0.21 10.70 -7.42
N ALA A 35 0.81 10.57 -8.62
CA ALA A 35 0.18 9.93 -9.75
C ALA A 35 0.34 8.40 -9.68
N TRP A 36 -0.61 7.68 -10.25
CA TRP A 36 -0.50 6.23 -10.51
C TRP A 36 -1.14 5.88 -11.86
N ASN A 37 -0.69 4.79 -12.49
CA ASN A 37 -1.07 4.49 -13.87
C ASN A 37 -1.19 3.00 -14.21
N ASN A 38 -0.58 2.10 -13.43
CA ASN A 38 -0.53 0.68 -13.79
C ASN A 38 -1.65 -0.13 -13.13
N TRP A 39 -1.84 0.04 -11.83
CA TRP A 39 -2.80 -0.75 -11.04
C TRP A 39 -3.28 0.05 -9.83
N GLY A 40 -4.55 -0.12 -9.47
CA GLY A 40 -5.12 0.44 -8.24
C GLY A 40 -5.99 -0.57 -7.49
N ASP A 41 -5.55 -0.94 -6.28
CA ASP A 41 -6.43 -1.54 -5.29
C ASP A 41 -7.20 -0.44 -4.55
N VAL A 42 -8.50 -0.47 -4.68
CA VAL A 42 -9.45 0.43 -4.03
C VAL A 42 -9.98 -0.26 -2.79
N LEU A 43 -9.55 0.21 -1.63
CA LEU A 43 -9.72 -0.51 -0.37
C LEU A 43 -10.79 0.14 0.51
N THR A 44 -11.65 -0.70 1.08
CA THR A 44 -12.36 -0.39 2.32
C THR A 44 -11.55 -0.95 3.48
N SER A 45 -11.17 -0.09 4.43
CA SER A 45 -10.43 -0.51 5.62
C SER A 45 -11.33 -1.18 6.67
N ALA A 46 -10.77 -2.13 7.40
CA ALA A 46 -11.38 -2.68 8.60
C ALA A 46 -11.27 -1.70 9.77
N ALA A 47 -12.12 -1.87 10.79
CA ALA A 47 -12.04 -1.06 12.00
C ALA A 47 -10.67 -1.22 12.68
N GLY A 48 -10.09 -0.11 13.16
CA GLY A 48 -8.76 -0.11 13.79
C GLY A 48 -7.59 -0.15 12.79
N THR A 49 -7.86 0.02 11.50
CA THR A 49 -6.85 0.17 10.45
C THR A 49 -6.74 1.63 10.05
N ASP A 50 -5.53 2.18 10.07
CA ASP A 50 -5.26 3.54 9.65
C ASP A 50 -5.25 3.63 8.11
N VAL A 51 -5.83 4.69 7.58
CA VAL A 51 -5.76 5.02 6.15
C VAL A 51 -4.71 6.10 5.98
N TRP A 52 -3.63 5.78 5.28
CA TRP A 52 -2.55 6.73 5.03
C TRP A 52 -2.78 7.54 3.77
N THR A 53 -3.26 6.90 2.70
CA THR A 53 -3.52 7.57 1.43
C THR A 53 -4.90 7.23 0.91
N VAL A 54 -5.52 8.21 0.25
CA VAL A 54 -6.81 8.05 -0.43
C VAL A 54 -6.70 8.48 -1.88
N TYR A 55 -7.53 7.88 -2.74
CA TYR A 55 -7.71 8.35 -4.11
C TYR A 55 -8.38 9.74 -4.10
N THR A 56 -7.86 10.68 -4.87
CA THR A 56 -8.42 12.05 -4.98
C THR A 56 -9.30 12.27 -6.20
N ASP A 57 -9.37 11.28 -7.09
CA ASP A 57 -10.10 11.29 -8.34
C ASP A 57 -10.81 9.95 -8.63
N GLN A 58 -11.25 9.77 -9.87
CA GLN A 58 -12.08 8.65 -10.34
C GLN A 58 -13.41 8.51 -9.56
N PHE A 59 -14.20 7.48 -9.86
CA PHE A 59 -15.50 7.26 -9.20
C PHE A 59 -15.39 6.72 -7.77
N TYR A 60 -14.19 6.30 -7.35
CA TYR A 60 -13.86 5.82 -6.01
C TYR A 60 -13.08 6.83 -5.17
N LYS A 61 -13.14 8.12 -5.53
CA LYS A 61 -12.58 9.20 -4.73
C LYS A 61 -12.93 9.06 -3.24
N GLY A 62 -11.92 9.16 -2.39
CA GLY A 62 -12.03 9.02 -0.93
C GLY A 62 -11.83 7.59 -0.42
N ALA A 63 -11.80 6.57 -1.28
CA ALA A 63 -11.40 5.22 -0.90
C ALA A 63 -9.89 5.15 -0.62
N ALA A 64 -9.47 4.17 0.18
CA ALA A 64 -8.08 4.01 0.56
C ALA A 64 -7.26 3.33 -0.54
N SER A 65 -6.02 3.79 -0.74
CA SER A 65 -4.99 3.09 -1.53
C SER A 65 -3.95 2.44 -0.61
N VAL A 66 -3.52 3.16 0.43
CA VAL A 66 -2.58 2.65 1.44
C VAL A 66 -3.24 2.58 2.80
N ILE A 67 -3.16 1.42 3.43
CA ILE A 67 -3.67 1.18 4.78
C ILE A 67 -2.57 0.60 5.68
N HIS A 68 -2.62 0.93 6.96
CA HIS A 68 -1.68 0.48 7.98
C HIS A 68 -2.43 -0.16 9.15
N HIS A 69 -2.12 -1.41 9.43
CA HIS A 69 -2.80 -2.20 10.43
C HIS A 69 -1.82 -2.67 11.51
N LYS A 70 -2.07 -2.28 12.76
CA LYS A 70 -1.32 -2.76 13.92
C LYS A 70 -1.98 -4.01 14.48
N LEU A 71 -1.25 -5.13 14.50
CA LEU A 71 -1.73 -6.40 15.03
C LEU A 71 -0.76 -6.96 16.07
N GLY A 72 -1.22 -7.02 17.32
CA GLY A 72 -0.39 -7.45 18.45
C GLY A 72 0.85 -6.56 18.62
N LYS A 73 2.03 -7.14 18.45
CA LYS A 73 3.32 -6.43 18.54
C LYS A 73 3.85 -5.94 17.18
N GLY A 74 3.20 -6.34 16.09
CA GLY A 74 3.64 -6.04 14.73
C GLY A 74 2.71 -5.04 14.04
N THR A 75 3.13 -4.64 12.85
CA THR A 75 2.37 -3.79 11.94
C THR A 75 2.48 -4.33 10.53
N VAL A 76 1.46 -4.06 9.73
CA VAL A 76 1.39 -4.43 8.31
C VAL A 76 0.88 -3.22 7.54
N THR A 77 1.63 -2.78 6.55
CA THR A 77 1.18 -1.76 5.60
C THR A 77 0.89 -2.44 4.27
N TYR A 78 -0.26 -2.13 3.70
CA TYR A 78 -0.65 -2.56 2.36
C TYR A 78 -0.66 -1.35 1.43
N ILE A 79 -0.02 -1.48 0.27
CA ILE A 79 0.08 -0.43 -0.76
C ILE A 79 -0.66 -0.92 -2.01
N GLY A 80 -1.74 -0.23 -2.37
CA GLY A 80 -2.64 -0.66 -3.43
C GLY A 80 -2.34 -0.11 -4.83
N THR A 81 -1.61 1.00 -4.94
CA THR A 81 -1.31 1.63 -6.24
C THR A 81 0.05 1.24 -6.77
N ASP A 82 0.11 0.92 -8.06
CA ASP A 82 1.34 0.76 -8.83
C ASP A 82 1.52 1.89 -9.84
N THR A 83 2.75 2.34 -10.01
CA THR A 83 3.10 3.43 -10.93
C THR A 83 4.49 3.29 -11.51
N ASP A 84 4.63 3.65 -12.78
CA ASP A 84 5.93 3.73 -13.45
C ASP A 84 6.73 4.97 -13.00
N ASP A 85 6.04 6.01 -12.52
CA ASP A 85 6.63 7.29 -12.11
C ASP A 85 7.20 7.26 -10.68
N GLY A 86 7.30 6.08 -10.07
CA GLY A 86 7.79 5.89 -8.71
C GLY A 86 9.21 6.43 -8.57
N LYS A 87 9.35 7.69 -8.17
CA LYS A 87 10.65 8.32 -7.88
C LYS A 87 11.16 7.82 -6.53
N PRO A 88 12.19 6.96 -6.49
CA PRO A 88 12.73 6.45 -5.23
C PRO A 88 13.32 7.57 -4.36
N ASP A 89 13.70 8.70 -4.98
CA ASP A 89 14.41 9.80 -4.32
C ASP A 89 13.47 10.85 -3.69
N GLU A 90 12.19 10.90 -4.09
CA GLU A 90 11.16 11.82 -3.56
C GLU A 90 10.06 11.13 -2.76
N ALA A 91 9.99 9.80 -2.83
CA ALA A 91 9.09 8.99 -2.03
C ALA A 91 9.86 8.56 -0.77
N GLU A 92 9.55 9.19 0.36
CA GLU A 92 9.89 8.61 1.65
C GLU A 92 9.11 7.28 1.72
N ILE A 93 9.85 6.18 1.58
CA ILE A 93 9.30 4.83 1.59
C ILE A 93 8.34 4.74 2.78
N LEU A 94 7.05 4.54 2.50
CA LEU A 94 6.01 4.46 3.53
C LEU A 94 6.19 3.27 4.49
N ILE A 95 7.23 2.44 4.36
CA ILE A 95 7.53 1.33 5.28
C ILE A 95 9.03 1.18 5.52
N GLY A 96 9.50 1.50 6.72
CA GLY A 96 10.81 1.09 7.22
C GLY A 96 11.99 1.83 6.60
N SER A 97 13.07 1.94 7.35
CA SER A 97 14.32 2.51 6.85
C SER A 97 14.80 1.73 5.62
N ALA A 98 15.41 2.42 4.65
CA ALA A 98 16.14 1.80 3.53
C ALA A 98 17.20 0.78 3.98
N ARG A 99 17.51 0.76 5.28
CA ARG A 99 18.27 -0.26 5.98
C ARG A 99 17.35 -1.03 6.93
N LEU A 100 17.03 -2.28 6.62
CA LEU A 100 16.47 -3.20 7.60
C LEU A 100 17.58 -3.52 8.62
N GLU A 101 17.40 -3.12 9.89
CA GLU A 101 18.16 -3.79 10.96
C GLU A 101 17.72 -5.26 10.92
N PRO A 102 18.66 -6.22 10.79
CA PRO A 102 18.31 -7.58 10.46
C PRO A 102 17.44 -8.19 11.57
N ALA A 103 16.17 -8.44 11.26
CA ALA A 103 15.43 -9.47 11.97
C ALA A 103 16.04 -10.82 11.53
N GLY A 104 16.87 -11.42 12.41
CA GLY A 104 17.50 -12.73 12.21
C GLY A 104 16.47 -13.81 11.84
N VAL A 105 16.78 -14.84 11.05
CA VAL A 105 17.87 -15.83 11.18
C VAL A 105 18.21 -16.38 9.79
N VAL A 106 19.47 -16.72 9.53
CA VAL A 106 19.87 -17.54 8.39
C VAL A 106 20.68 -18.75 8.88
N VAL A 107 20.31 -19.95 8.43
CA VAL A 107 21.01 -21.22 8.71
C VAL A 107 21.36 -21.89 7.39
N TRP A 108 22.61 -22.33 7.21
CA TRP A 108 22.97 -23.38 6.26
C TRP A 108 24.15 -24.21 6.74
N LYS A 109 24.31 -25.39 6.12
CA LYS A 109 25.39 -26.35 6.38
C LYS A 109 26.22 -26.52 5.10
N GLU A 110 27.53 -26.47 5.24
CA GLU A 110 28.46 -26.68 4.14
C GLU A 110 28.70 -28.19 3.87
N LYS A 111 29.01 -28.52 2.62
CA LYS A 111 29.54 -29.83 2.22
C LYS A 111 31.05 -29.84 2.35
#